data_AF-A0A386PUS0-F1
#
_entry.id   AF-A0A386PUS0-F1
#
_cell.length_a   1.000
_cell.length_b   1.000
_cell.length_c   1.000
_cell.angle_alpha   90.00
_cell.angle_beta   90.00
_cell.angle_gamma   90.00
#
_symmetry.space_group_name_H-M   'P 1'
#
loop_
_entity.id
_entity.type
_entity.pdbx_description
1 polymer ?
#
loop_
_entity_poly.entity_id
_entity_poly.type
_entity_poly.pdbx_seq_one_letter_code
_entity_poly.pdbx_strand_id
1 'polypeptide(L)'
;MVSIVPIVCDIESDYGSVKNADLFDKRLVEIRKRFNHGIDPIVKSELGIDIEVAQRLLDSKMTKSKVAEMLGIKEYQLNRYIINGYLTYENHRGKSTAKKSRFQLYKNGDYVVSGTYSEISETTGISANSLRYYRSNKYKQRHHTVRYRMVPIK
;
A
#
# COMPACT_ATOMS: atom_id res chain seq x y z
N MET A 1 -39.21 -11.18 -22.59
CA MET A 1 -37.91 -10.47 -22.59
C MET A 1 -38.19 -8.99 -22.40
N VAL A 2 -37.60 -8.33 -21.39
CA VAL A 2 -37.72 -6.86 -21.23
C VAL A 2 -36.97 -6.19 -22.39
N SER A 3 -37.56 -5.24 -23.10
CA SER A 3 -36.85 -4.56 -24.21
C SER A 3 -35.70 -3.70 -23.68
N ILE A 4 -34.58 -3.63 -24.41
CA ILE A 4 -33.43 -2.75 -24.06
C ILE A 4 -33.64 -1.33 -24.63
N VAL A 5 -34.53 -1.20 -25.62
CA VAL A 5 -34.83 0.05 -26.30
C VAL A 5 -35.22 1.18 -25.33
N PRO A 6 -36.05 0.98 -24.29
CA PRO A 6 -36.39 2.04 -23.35
C PRO A 6 -35.18 2.56 -22.57
N ILE A 7 -34.30 1.66 -22.12
CA ILE A 7 -33.09 2.02 -21.39
C ILE A 7 -32.16 2.88 -22.25
N VAL A 8 -32.04 2.54 -23.53
CA VAL A 8 -31.27 3.31 -24.51
C VAL A 8 -31.86 4.71 -24.71
N CYS A 9 -33.18 4.81 -24.90
CA CYS A 9 -33.86 6.10 -25.05
C CYS A 9 -33.68 7.01 -23.82
N ASP A 10 -33.73 6.45 -22.61
CA ASP A 10 -33.50 7.22 -21.37
C ASP A 10 -32.07 7.78 -21.32
N ILE A 11 -31.07 6.98 -21.70
CA ILE A 11 -29.67 7.43 -21.76
C ILE A 11 -29.50 8.53 -22.81
N GLU A 12 -30.11 8.38 -23.99
CA GLU A 12 -30.04 9.41 -25.04
C GLU A 12 -30.75 10.70 -24.63
N SER A 13 -31.84 10.60 -23.85
CA SER A 13 -32.51 11.79 -23.30
C SER A 13 -31.62 12.55 -22.30
N ASP A 14 -30.86 11.83 -21.45
CA ASP A 14 -30.02 12.44 -20.43
C ASP A 14 -28.70 12.99 -20.98
N TYR A 15 -28.06 12.26 -21.91
CA TYR A 15 -26.72 12.56 -22.41
C TYR A 15 -26.69 13.05 -23.87
N GLY A 16 -27.85 13.18 -24.52
CA GLY A 16 -28.01 13.52 -25.94
C GLY A 16 -27.64 12.39 -26.91
N SER A 17 -26.74 11.49 -26.51
CA SER A 17 -26.39 10.26 -27.22
C SER A 17 -25.77 9.27 -26.25
N VAL A 18 -26.00 7.98 -26.47
CA VAL A 18 -25.38 6.90 -25.66
C VAL A 18 -23.86 6.98 -25.64
N LYS A 19 -23.23 7.50 -26.70
CA LYS A 19 -21.77 7.66 -26.78
C LYS A 19 -21.21 8.64 -25.75
N ASN A 20 -22.03 9.56 -25.25
CA ASN A 20 -21.64 10.61 -24.31
C ASN A 20 -21.91 10.23 -22.85
N ALA A 21 -22.59 9.11 -22.62
CA ALA A 21 -22.90 8.64 -21.27
C ALA A 21 -21.65 8.10 -20.57
N ASP A 22 -21.61 8.25 -19.24
CA ASP A 22 -20.51 7.68 -18.44
C ASP A 22 -20.44 6.17 -18.67
N LEU A 23 -19.25 5.67 -18.96
CA LEU A 23 -18.97 4.25 -19.21
C LEU A 23 -19.44 3.35 -18.06
N PHE A 24 -19.61 3.90 -16.85
CA PHE A 24 -20.07 3.19 -15.67
C PHE A 24 -21.49 3.58 -15.23
N ASP A 25 -22.27 4.26 -16.08
CA ASP A 25 -23.72 4.43 -15.84
C ASP A 25 -24.36 3.06 -15.61
N LYS A 26 -25.16 2.94 -14.55
CA LYS A 26 -25.80 1.69 -14.12
C LYS A 26 -26.62 1.05 -15.25
N ARG A 27 -27.25 1.87 -16.09
CA ARG A 27 -28.07 1.46 -17.22
C ARG A 27 -27.21 0.86 -18.34
N LEU A 28 -26.08 1.49 -18.66
CA LEU A 28 -25.12 0.96 -19.64
C LEU A 28 -24.48 -0.35 -19.19
N VAL A 29 -24.12 -0.45 -17.91
CA VAL A 29 -23.60 -1.67 -17.29
C VAL A 29 -24.61 -2.82 -17.41
N GLU A 30 -25.90 -2.55 -17.18
CA GLU A 30 -26.97 -3.54 -17.31
C GLU A 30 -27.12 -4.05 -18.74
N ILE A 31 -27.09 -3.14 -19.72
CA ILE A 31 -27.11 -3.49 -21.15
C ILE A 31 -25.92 -4.39 -21.50
N ARG A 32 -24.69 -4.02 -21.09
CA ARG A 32 -23.49 -4.80 -21.38
C ARG A 32 -23.53 -6.19 -20.76
N LYS A 33 -23.91 -6.30 -19.48
CA LYS A 33 -24.07 -7.60 -18.81
C LYS A 33 -25.05 -8.50 -19.54
N ARG A 34 -26.14 -7.93 -20.03
CA ARG A 34 -27.18 -8.69 -20.73
C ARG A 34 -26.69 -9.32 -22.02
N PHE A 35 -25.87 -8.61 -22.79
CA PHE A 35 -25.27 -9.15 -24.02
C PHE A 35 -24.06 -10.06 -23.77
N ASN A 36 -23.56 -10.14 -22.53
CA ASN A 36 -22.38 -10.91 -22.15
C ASN A 36 -22.67 -11.92 -21.02
N HIS A 37 -23.82 -12.59 -21.09
CA HIS A 37 -24.21 -13.68 -20.17
C HIS A 37 -24.17 -13.33 -18.68
N GLY A 38 -24.53 -12.09 -18.34
CA GLY A 38 -24.57 -11.57 -16.97
C GLY A 38 -23.24 -10.99 -16.46
N ILE A 39 -22.17 -11.09 -17.25
CA ILE A 39 -20.83 -10.58 -16.92
C ILE A 39 -20.63 -9.25 -17.65
N ASP A 40 -20.20 -8.19 -16.96
CA ASP A 40 -19.82 -6.95 -17.66
C ASP A 40 -18.40 -7.15 -18.21
N PRO A 41 -18.17 -7.09 -19.53
CA PRO A 41 -16.82 -7.18 -20.09
C PRO A 41 -15.95 -5.99 -19.69
N ILE A 42 -16.55 -4.87 -19.29
CA ILE A 42 -15.83 -3.69 -18.82
C ILE A 42 -15.80 -3.70 -17.31
N VAL A 43 -14.70 -4.18 -16.75
CA VAL A 43 -14.39 -4.06 -15.33
C VAL A 43 -13.70 -2.73 -15.12
N LYS A 44 -14.22 -1.90 -14.20
CA LYS A 44 -13.53 -0.69 -13.77
C LYS A 44 -12.15 -1.11 -13.23
N SER A 45 -11.07 -0.73 -13.89
CA SER A 45 -9.74 -0.80 -13.29
C SER A 45 -9.78 0.02 -12.01
N GLU A 46 -9.70 -0.64 -10.85
CA GLU A 46 -9.73 -0.02 -9.52
C GLU A 46 -8.54 0.93 -9.26
N LEU A 47 -7.57 0.99 -10.18
CA LEU A 47 -6.23 1.48 -9.88
C LEU A 47 -6.08 3.00 -10.01
N GLY A 48 -7.03 3.69 -10.65
CA GLY A 48 -7.05 5.15 -10.73
C GLY A 48 -5.82 5.78 -11.39
N ILE A 49 -5.00 4.99 -12.08
CA ILE A 49 -3.79 5.40 -12.80
C ILE A 49 -3.69 4.69 -14.14
N ASP A 50 -2.98 5.33 -15.06
CA ASP A 50 -2.55 4.71 -16.32
C ASP A 50 -1.36 3.77 -16.04
N ILE A 51 -1.59 2.47 -16.22
CA ILE A 51 -0.62 1.41 -15.95
C ILE A 51 0.56 1.50 -16.93
N GLU A 52 0.34 1.84 -18.19
CA GLU A 52 1.40 1.92 -19.17
C GLU A 52 2.33 3.10 -18.91
N VAL A 53 1.76 4.25 -18.53
CA VAL A 53 2.53 5.42 -18.13
C VAL A 53 3.29 5.10 -16.84
N ALA A 54 2.65 4.47 -15.86
CA ALA A 54 3.30 4.07 -14.63
C ALA A 54 4.46 3.09 -14.88
N GLN A 55 4.30 2.11 -15.77
CA GLN A 55 5.35 1.17 -16.12
C GLN A 55 6.52 1.86 -16.83
N ARG A 56 6.23 2.73 -17.82
CA ARG A 56 7.26 3.54 -18.50
C ARG A 56 8.06 4.41 -17.51
N LEU A 57 7.37 5.00 -16.53
CA LEU A 57 8.01 5.78 -15.47
C LEU A 57 8.89 4.91 -14.57
N LEU A 58 8.47 3.69 -14.22
CA LEU A 58 9.29 2.75 -13.46
C LEU A 58 10.52 2.28 -14.25
N ASP A 59 10.34 1.98 -15.54
CA ASP A 59 11.41 1.51 -16.44
C ASP A 59 12.46 2.59 -16.72
N SER A 60 12.07 3.88 -16.65
CA SER A 60 12.99 5.02 -16.79
C SER A 60 13.94 5.24 -15.61
N LYS A 61 14.02 4.29 -14.67
CA LYS A 61 14.90 4.27 -13.50
C LYS A 61 14.63 5.39 -12.48
N MET A 62 13.40 5.91 -12.45
CA MET A 62 12.99 6.89 -11.45
C MET A 62 12.69 6.21 -10.11
N THR A 63 12.84 6.96 -9.01
CA THR A 63 12.50 6.43 -7.68
C THR A 63 10.97 6.28 -7.54
N LYS A 64 10.51 5.24 -6.82
CA LYS A 64 9.06 5.02 -6.55
C LYS A 64 8.36 6.27 -6.01
N SER A 65 9.01 7.00 -5.12
CA SER A 65 8.49 8.25 -4.56
C SER A 65 8.19 9.29 -5.66
N LYS A 66 9.12 9.49 -6.59
CA LYS A 66 8.97 10.45 -7.70
C LYS A 66 7.95 9.99 -8.74
N VAL A 67 7.90 8.68 -9.01
CA VAL A 67 6.88 8.08 -9.89
C VAL A 67 5.48 8.26 -9.29
N ALA A 68 5.33 8.02 -7.99
CA ALA A 68 4.05 8.21 -7.30
C ALA A 68 3.60 9.67 -7.30
N GLU A 69 4.52 10.60 -7.09
CA GLU A 69 4.27 12.05 -7.19
C GLU A 69 3.78 12.44 -8.60
N MET A 70 4.45 11.96 -9.65
CA MET A 70 4.06 12.23 -11.04
C MET A 70 2.70 11.64 -11.42
N LEU A 71 2.35 10.49 -10.83
CA LEU A 71 1.07 9.83 -11.02
C LEU A 71 -0.04 10.38 -10.10
N GLY A 72 0.27 11.36 -9.22
CA GLY A 72 -0.69 11.93 -8.28
C GLY A 72 -1.17 10.95 -7.20
N ILE A 73 -0.43 9.88 -6.94
CA ILE A 73 -0.76 8.84 -5.95
C ILE A 73 0.22 8.81 -4.78
N LYS A 74 -0.16 8.16 -3.69
CA LYS A 74 0.76 7.89 -2.58
C LYS A 74 1.68 6.72 -2.93
N GLU A 75 2.94 6.78 -2.49
CA GLU A 75 3.94 5.74 -2.76
C GLU A 75 3.51 4.33 -2.33
N TYR A 76 2.74 4.21 -1.24
CA TYR A 76 2.22 2.91 -0.80
C TYR A 76 1.19 2.31 -1.78
N GLN A 77 0.46 3.14 -2.54
CA GLN A 77 -0.49 2.70 -3.56
C GLN A 77 0.26 2.15 -4.77
N LEU A 78 1.29 2.86 -5.22
CA LEU A 78 2.20 2.38 -6.26
C LEU A 78 2.85 1.05 -5.86
N ASN A 79 3.28 0.93 -4.60
CA ASN A 79 3.86 -0.30 -4.09
C ASN A 79 2.85 -1.45 -4.02
N ARG A 80 1.57 -1.17 -3.74
CA ARG A 80 0.48 -2.16 -3.79
C ARG A 80 0.26 -2.66 -5.22
N TYR A 81 0.32 -1.79 -6.21
CA TYR A 81 0.21 -2.18 -7.63
C TYR A 81 1.35 -3.10 -8.08
N ILE A 82 2.56 -2.85 -7.58
CA ILE A 82 3.71 -3.72 -7.81
C ILE A 82 3.51 -5.09 -7.11
N ILE A 83 3.09 -5.11 -5.85
CA ILE A 83 2.87 -6.36 -5.09
C ILE A 83 1.77 -7.22 -5.73
N ASN A 84 0.72 -6.59 -6.22
CA ASN A 84 -0.42 -7.27 -6.85
C ASN A 84 -0.12 -7.72 -8.29
N GLY A 85 1.07 -7.44 -8.83
CA GLY A 85 1.49 -7.86 -10.16
C GLY A 85 0.97 -7.00 -11.32
N TYR A 86 0.38 -5.84 -11.05
CA TYR A 86 -0.05 -4.90 -12.09
C TYR A 86 1.10 -4.08 -12.69
N LEU A 87 2.18 -3.91 -11.92
CA LEU A 87 3.38 -3.20 -12.34
C LEU A 87 4.60 -4.05 -12.00
N THR A 88 5.57 -4.08 -12.91
CA THR A 88 6.87 -4.70 -12.67
C THR A 88 7.86 -3.63 -12.22
N TYR A 89 8.55 -3.90 -11.12
CA TYR A 89 9.64 -3.05 -10.64
C TYR A 89 10.87 -3.91 -10.47
N GLU A 90 11.78 -3.87 -11.45
CA GLU A 90 13.11 -4.41 -11.26
C GLU A 90 13.73 -3.68 -10.07
N ASN A 91 14.07 -4.43 -9.04
CA ASN A 91 14.56 -3.90 -7.77
C ASN A 91 15.75 -2.96 -7.99
N HIS A 92 15.49 -1.66 -8.16
CA HIS A 92 16.45 -0.65 -7.77
C HIS A 92 16.61 -0.83 -6.28
N ARG A 93 17.73 -1.47 -5.91
CA ARG A 93 18.28 -1.55 -4.56
C ARG A 93 18.59 -0.14 -4.07
N GLY A 94 17.58 0.71 -3.93
CA GLY A 94 17.62 1.83 -3.03
C GLY A 94 17.83 1.21 -1.66
N LYS A 95 19.08 1.25 -1.17
CA LYS A 95 19.34 0.98 0.25
C LYS A 95 18.36 1.88 1.00
N SER A 96 17.37 1.28 1.66
CA SER A 96 16.43 2.03 2.49
C SER A 96 17.27 2.89 3.44
N THR A 97 17.32 4.19 3.21
CA THR A 97 17.93 5.18 4.09
C THR A 97 16.98 5.55 5.21
N ALA A 98 16.00 4.68 5.52
CA ALA A 98 15.23 4.80 6.74
C ALA A 98 16.25 4.84 7.88
N LYS A 99 16.39 6.02 8.52
CA LYS A 99 17.24 6.22 9.68
C LYS A 99 16.87 5.13 10.68
N LYS A 100 17.73 4.13 10.83
CA LYS A 100 17.48 3.05 11.77
C LYS A 100 17.47 3.70 13.15
N SER A 101 16.30 3.75 13.79
CA SER A 101 16.18 4.29 15.13
C SER A 101 17.15 3.54 16.05
N ARG A 102 17.98 4.29 16.78
CA ARG A 102 18.90 3.75 17.77
C ARG A 102 18.28 3.83 19.16
N PHE A 103 18.64 2.90 20.01
CA PHE A 103 18.10 2.74 21.35
C PHE A 103 19.22 2.44 22.34
N GLN A 104 18.98 2.78 23.61
CA GLN A 104 19.74 2.29 24.76
C GLN A 104 18.92 1.21 25.45
N LEU A 105 19.54 0.06 25.70
CA LEU A 105 18.98 -1.03 26.49
C LEU A 105 19.50 -0.92 27.93
N TYR A 106 18.57 -0.98 28.87
CA TYR A 106 18.84 -1.07 30.30
C TYR A 106 18.28 -2.38 30.86
N LYS A 107 18.97 -2.96 31.84
CA LYS A 107 18.52 -4.12 32.63
C LYS A 107 18.54 -3.73 34.10
N ASN A 108 17.39 -3.80 34.76
CA ASN A 108 17.19 -3.42 36.17
C ASN A 108 17.63 -1.98 36.52
N GLY A 109 17.74 -1.10 35.53
CA GLY A 109 18.21 0.28 35.71
C GLY A 109 19.61 0.52 35.18
N ASP A 110 20.42 -0.54 35.03
CA ASP A 110 21.80 -0.46 34.55
C ASP A 110 21.86 -0.45 33.04
N TYR A 111 22.73 0.39 32.49
CA TYR A 111 22.98 0.42 31.06
C TYR A 111 23.66 -0.87 30.61
N VAL A 112 23.18 -1.44 29.50
CA VAL A 112 23.74 -2.66 28.90
C VAL A 112 24.45 -2.34 27.59
N VAL A 113 23.72 -1.80 26.61
CA VAL A 113 24.23 -1.56 25.25
C VAL A 113 23.38 -0.53 24.53
N SER A 114 23.93 0.08 23.47
CA SER A 114 23.19 0.94 22.56
C SER A 114 23.36 0.53 21.11
N GLY A 115 22.32 0.72 20.31
CA GLY A 115 22.34 0.34 18.90
C GLY A 115 20.96 0.28 18.27
N THR A 116 20.90 -0.21 17.05
CA THR A 116 19.65 -0.62 16.42
C THR A 116 19.11 -1.91 17.08
N TYR A 117 17.86 -2.28 16.80
CA TYR A 117 17.32 -3.56 17.29
C TYR A 117 18.18 -4.77 16.91
N SER A 118 18.76 -4.77 15.70
CA SER A 118 19.64 -5.84 15.23
C SER A 118 20.95 -5.87 16.02
N GLU A 119 21.62 -4.72 16.17
CA GLU A 119 22.89 -4.60 16.92
C GLU A 119 22.74 -5.04 18.38
N ILE A 120 21.65 -4.61 19.03
CA ILE A 120 21.35 -5.01 20.41
C ILE A 120 21.06 -6.51 20.49
N SER A 121 20.32 -7.05 19.52
CA SER A 121 20.00 -8.49 19.47
C SER A 121 21.25 -9.35 19.30
N GLU A 122 22.19 -8.93 18.45
CA GLU A 122 23.47 -9.61 18.22
C GLU A 122 24.34 -9.57 19.48
N THR A 123 24.39 -8.43 20.17
CA THR A 123 25.25 -8.24 21.34
C THR A 123 24.72 -8.99 22.58
N THR A 124 23.40 -9.03 22.75
CA THR A 124 22.77 -9.55 23.99
C THR A 124 22.13 -10.92 23.83
N GLY A 125 21.99 -11.43 22.60
CA GLY A 125 21.23 -12.64 22.29
C GLY A 125 19.71 -12.49 22.44
N ILE A 126 19.21 -11.30 22.81
CA ILE A 126 17.77 -11.05 22.99
C ILE A 126 17.13 -10.82 21.62
N SER A 127 16.09 -11.60 21.29
CA SER A 127 15.39 -11.43 20.01
C SER A 127 14.85 -10.01 19.80
N ALA A 128 14.87 -9.55 18.56
CA ALA A 128 14.30 -8.25 18.18
C ALA A 128 12.81 -8.11 18.59
N ASN A 129 12.04 -9.21 18.60
CA ASN A 129 10.66 -9.21 19.04
C ASN A 129 10.54 -8.92 20.55
N SER A 130 11.40 -9.52 21.37
CA SER A 130 11.46 -9.23 22.81
C SER A 130 11.86 -7.77 23.07
N LEU A 131 12.85 -7.25 22.33
CA LEU A 131 13.25 -5.84 22.43
C LEU A 131 12.11 -4.87 22.08
N ARG A 132 11.29 -5.19 21.06
CA ARG A 132 10.08 -4.42 20.73
C ARG A 132 9.04 -4.50 21.86
N TYR A 133 8.85 -5.69 22.42
CA TYR A 133 7.92 -5.90 23.52
C TYR A 133 8.29 -5.09 24.76
N TYR A 134 9.57 -4.97 25.11
CA TYR A 134 10.04 -4.15 26.25
C TYR A 134 9.69 -2.67 26.13
N ARG A 135 9.43 -2.18 24.90
CA ARG A 135 8.99 -0.80 24.65
C ARG A 135 7.47 -0.62 24.80
N SER A 136 6.70 -1.71 24.75
CA SER A 136 5.23 -1.67 24.77
C SER A 136 4.69 -1.24 26.14
N ASN A 137 3.52 -0.59 26.14
CA ASN A 137 2.83 -0.23 27.39
C ASN A 137 2.43 -1.46 28.20
N LYS A 138 2.04 -2.55 27.50
CA LYS A 138 1.71 -3.84 28.11
C LYS A 138 2.85 -4.41 28.94
N TYR A 139 4.08 -4.28 28.48
CA TYR A 139 5.25 -4.71 29.26
C TYR A 139 5.44 -3.84 30.51
N LYS A 140 5.35 -2.52 30.37
CA LYS A 140 5.58 -1.56 31.46
C LYS A 140 4.59 -1.69 32.63
N GLN A 141 3.37 -2.16 32.36
CA GLN A 141 2.32 -2.35 33.35
C GLN A 141 2.46 -3.64 34.17
N ARG A 142 3.24 -4.62 33.69
CA ARG A 142 3.42 -5.90 34.37
C ARG A 142 4.55 -5.83 35.38
N HIS A 143 4.40 -6.57 36.47
CA HIS A 143 5.50 -6.81 37.40
C HIS A 143 6.46 -7.86 36.80
N HIS A 144 7.75 -7.56 36.79
CA HIS A 144 8.79 -8.46 36.29
C HIS A 144 9.87 -8.62 37.34
N THR A 145 10.38 -9.82 37.52
CA THR A 145 11.56 -10.11 38.35
C THR A 145 12.82 -9.49 37.77
N VAL A 146 12.94 -9.48 36.44
CA VAL A 146 13.99 -8.79 35.69
C VAL A 146 13.34 -7.80 34.74
N ARG A 147 13.70 -6.52 34.88
CA ARG A 147 13.10 -5.44 34.11
C ARG A 147 14.05 -4.95 33.03
N TYR A 148 13.63 -5.06 31.78
CA TYR A 148 14.33 -4.49 30.63
C TYR A 148 13.67 -3.17 30.23
N ARG A 149 14.47 -2.17 29.86
CA ARG A 149 13.96 -0.88 29.39
C ARG A 149 14.70 -0.44 28.14
N MET A 150 13.93 -0.15 27.09
CA MET A 150 14.42 0.38 25.82
C MET A 150 14.10 1.87 25.72
N VAL A 151 15.12 2.71 25.58
CA VAL A 151 14.98 4.18 25.48
C VAL A 151 15.49 4.65 24.11
N PRO A 152 14.73 5.42 23.32
CA PRO A 152 15.20 5.94 22.05
C PRO A 152 16.30 6.98 22.24
N ILE A 153 17.33 6.93 21.40
CA ILE A 153 18.37 7.96 21.29
C ILE A 153 17.85 8.97 20.26
N LYS A 154 17.76 10.25 20.64
CA LYS A 154 17.38 11.34 19.75
C LYS A 154 18.54 11.72 18.82
#